data_AF-A0A2L2YSQ1-F1
#
_entry.id   AF-A0A2L2YSQ1-F1
#
_cell.length_a   1.000
_cell.length_b   1.000
_cell.length_c   1.000
_cell.angle_alpha   90.00
_cell.angle_beta   90.00
_cell.angle_gamma   90.00
#
_symmetry.space_group_name_H-M   'P 1'
#
loop_
_entity.id
_entity.type
_entity.pdbx_description
1 polymer ?
#
loop_
_entity_poly.entity_id
_entity_poly.type
_entity_poly.pdbx_seq_one_letter_code
_entity_poly.pdbx_strand_id
1 'polypeptide(L)'
;IYLSWFIVPINCCYWPNIRKEPWWVCESLNKFLVHRSDWGAKEPTGVLQCLPGPVEYIIIHHTVTPSCTSFTECSKSMRTIQLQHQKDNKWLDIGYHFVIGGDGHVYEGRPWYKVGAHTKYHNKKSIGIALIGDFDKEAPDPSMLDLIPKIAWCGVEKGYLRSDFKVIAHRDAYCTTCPGDALYKIIKTWPRFPKKVPIPSYTCDVTEAPTTEAATTAAPTTEAPTTAALTTAAPTTAAPTTAAPTTAAPTTEAPTTLAPTEAPTTSIAATEKPKETAPKPITKIVYVVFPQQQQKYLPQQKYQ
;
A
#
# COMPACT_ATOMS: atom_id res chain seq x y z
N ILE A 1 -50.75 -9.57 14.11
CA ILE A 1 -49.59 -9.60 13.20
C ILE A 1 -49.10 -8.16 13.08
N TYR A 2 -48.17 -7.77 13.95
CA TYR A 2 -47.53 -6.44 13.87
C TYR A 2 -46.29 -6.59 12.99
N LEU A 3 -46.33 -6.05 11.77
CA LEU A 3 -45.12 -5.87 10.97
C LEU A 3 -44.28 -4.78 11.65
N SER A 4 -43.26 -5.19 12.40
CA SER A 4 -42.18 -4.32 12.82
C SER A 4 -41.38 -3.92 11.57
N TRP A 5 -41.58 -2.68 11.13
CA TRP A 5 -40.68 -2.04 10.20
C TRP A 5 -39.37 -1.80 10.93
N PHE A 6 -38.38 -2.67 10.73
CA PHE A 6 -37.01 -2.37 11.12
C PHE A 6 -36.56 -1.13 10.34
N ILE A 7 -36.59 0.01 11.00
CA ILE A 7 -35.86 1.21 10.57
C ILE A 7 -34.38 0.81 10.64
N VAL A 8 -33.80 0.47 9.49
CA VAL A 8 -32.35 0.32 9.37
C VAL A 8 -31.75 1.70 9.71
N PRO A 9 -30.93 1.83 10.77
CA PRO A 9 -30.38 3.14 11.11
C PRO A 9 -29.55 3.66 9.93
N ILE A 10 -29.79 4.92 9.58
CA ILE A 10 -29.24 5.67 8.43
C ILE A 10 -27.69 5.74 8.44
N ASN A 11 -27.03 5.17 9.46
CA ASN A 11 -25.58 5.17 9.66
C ASN A 11 -24.89 3.80 9.56
N CYS A 12 -25.59 2.71 9.20
CA CYS A 12 -24.89 1.45 8.96
C CYS A 12 -24.11 1.52 7.65
N CYS A 13 -22.78 1.50 7.73
CA CYS A 13 -21.96 1.30 6.54
C CYS A 13 -22.36 0.00 5.84
N TYR A 14 -22.31 -0.01 4.51
CA TYR A 14 -22.41 -1.25 3.76
C TYR A 14 -21.37 -2.24 4.29
N TRP A 15 -21.87 -3.33 4.85
CA TRP A 15 -21.06 -4.44 5.33
C TRP A 15 -21.46 -5.68 4.53
N PRO A 16 -20.57 -6.21 3.69
CA PRO A 16 -20.89 -7.37 2.89
C PRO A 16 -21.22 -8.58 3.77
N ASN A 17 -22.27 -9.33 3.41
CA ASN A 17 -22.43 -10.71 3.88
C ASN A 17 -21.37 -11.55 3.17
N ILE A 18 -20.30 -11.90 3.88
CA ILE A 18 -19.12 -12.59 3.35
C ILE A 18 -19.55 -13.93 2.73
N ARG A 19 -19.36 -14.09 1.41
CA ARG A 19 -19.55 -15.38 0.74
C ARG A 19 -18.37 -16.29 1.05
N LYS A 20 -18.67 -17.56 1.38
CA LYS A 20 -17.69 -18.63 1.62
C LYS A 20 -17.11 -19.14 0.29
N GLU A 21 -16.23 -18.37 -0.32
CA GLU A 21 -15.31 -18.81 -1.38
C GLU A 21 -13.91 -18.99 -0.74
N PRO A 22 -12.93 -19.64 -1.39
CA PRO A 22 -11.75 -20.12 -0.68
C PRO A 22 -10.88 -19.03 -0.02
N TRP A 23 -10.56 -19.26 1.25
CA TRP A 23 -9.95 -18.34 2.23
C TRP A 23 -8.56 -17.76 1.89
N TRP A 24 -7.87 -18.24 0.85
CA TRP A 24 -6.48 -17.88 0.56
C TRP A 24 -6.31 -16.64 -0.33
N VAL A 25 -7.37 -16.14 -1.00
CA VAL A 25 -7.24 -15.03 -1.96
C VAL A 25 -6.90 -13.73 -1.23
N CYS A 26 -7.65 -13.36 -0.19
CA CYS A 26 -7.26 -12.25 0.69
C CYS A 26 -5.97 -12.52 1.49
N GLU A 27 -5.65 -13.76 1.84
CA GLU A 27 -4.37 -14.08 2.47
C GLU A 27 -3.17 -13.70 1.58
N SER A 28 -3.32 -13.88 0.26
CA SER A 28 -2.30 -13.47 -0.70
C SER A 28 -2.03 -11.96 -0.72
N LEU A 29 -3.01 -11.13 -0.34
CA LEU A 29 -2.85 -9.68 -0.15
C LEU A 29 -2.23 -9.39 1.22
N ASN A 30 -2.68 -10.07 2.27
CA ASN A 30 -2.26 -9.81 3.66
C ASN A 30 -0.74 -9.87 3.84
N LYS A 31 -0.04 -10.72 3.07
CA LYS A 31 1.43 -10.79 3.09
C LYS A 31 2.12 -9.48 2.71
N PHE A 32 1.48 -8.65 1.89
CA PHE A 32 2.03 -7.38 1.39
C PHE A 32 1.39 -6.17 2.05
N LEU A 33 0.36 -6.37 2.86
CA LEU A 33 -0.44 -5.29 3.43
C LEU A 33 0.30 -4.67 4.62
N VAL A 34 0.48 -3.35 4.57
CA VAL A 34 0.98 -2.54 5.68
C VAL A 34 -0.21 -1.78 6.26
N HIS A 35 -0.53 -2.04 7.53
CA HIS A 35 -1.66 -1.40 8.18
C HIS A 35 -1.37 0.06 8.50
N ARG A 36 -2.44 0.83 8.69
CA ARG A 36 -2.36 2.26 9.08
C ARG A 36 -1.45 2.51 10.28
N SER A 37 -1.51 1.65 11.29
CA SER A 37 -0.64 1.72 12.47
C SER A 37 0.83 1.62 12.11
N ASP A 38 1.16 0.74 11.15
CA ASP A 38 2.54 0.33 10.88
C ASP A 38 3.30 1.40 10.10
N TRP A 39 2.63 2.10 9.18
CA TRP A 39 3.22 3.25 8.48
C TRP A 39 3.08 4.58 9.24
N GLY A 40 2.47 4.56 10.42
CA GLY A 40 2.30 5.73 11.30
C GLY A 40 1.26 6.72 10.79
N ALA A 41 0.13 6.22 10.30
CA ALA A 41 -1.00 7.04 9.85
C ALA A 41 -1.56 7.89 10.99
N LYS A 42 -1.95 9.12 10.66
CA LYS A 42 -2.86 9.89 11.52
C LYS A 42 -4.28 9.36 11.39
N GLU A 43 -5.08 9.61 12.42
CA GLU A 43 -6.53 9.40 12.34
C GLU A 43 -7.16 10.33 11.29
N PRO A 44 -8.29 9.94 10.68
CA PRO A 44 -9.11 10.86 9.90
C PRO A 44 -9.50 12.08 10.74
N THR A 45 -9.47 13.28 10.14
CA THR A 45 -9.83 14.54 10.80
C THR A 45 -11.34 14.72 10.99
N GLY A 46 -12.15 13.75 10.54
CA GLY A 46 -13.59 13.73 10.72
C GLY A 46 -14.22 12.42 10.24
N VAL A 47 -15.55 12.37 10.27
CA VAL A 47 -16.31 11.15 9.96
C VAL A 47 -16.33 10.88 8.46
N LEU A 48 -15.72 9.78 8.04
CA LEU A 48 -15.77 9.30 6.66
C LEU A 48 -17.16 8.75 6.31
N GLN A 49 -17.71 9.17 5.18
CA GLN A 49 -18.98 8.64 4.65
C GLN A 49 -18.84 7.17 4.25
N CYS A 50 -19.89 6.39 4.46
CA CYS A 50 -19.93 5.00 4.03
C CYS A 50 -20.21 4.88 2.52
N LEU A 51 -19.64 3.85 1.89
CA LEU A 51 -20.06 3.43 0.56
C LEU A 51 -21.45 2.78 0.63
N PRO A 52 -22.32 2.99 -0.38
CA PRO A 52 -23.69 2.47 -0.38
C PRO A 52 -23.77 0.97 -0.73
N GLY A 53 -22.69 0.36 -1.22
CA GLY A 53 -22.68 -1.01 -1.71
C GLY A 53 -21.32 -1.40 -2.30
N PRO A 54 -21.22 -2.60 -2.91
CA PRO A 54 -20.05 -3.01 -3.66
C PRO A 54 -19.82 -2.04 -4.82
N VAL A 55 -18.58 -1.62 -5.01
CA VAL A 55 -18.25 -0.61 -6.01
C VAL A 55 -17.94 -1.22 -7.38
N GLU A 56 -18.13 -0.41 -8.42
CA GLU A 56 -18.08 -0.83 -9.83
C GLU A 56 -16.69 -0.64 -10.44
N TYR A 57 -15.86 0.23 -9.86
CA TYR A 57 -14.59 0.64 -10.45
C TYR A 57 -13.41 0.44 -9.49
N ILE A 58 -12.28 0.04 -10.05
CA ILE A 58 -10.96 0.38 -9.52
C ILE A 58 -10.42 1.53 -10.38
N ILE A 59 -9.97 2.61 -9.74
CA ILE A 59 -9.34 3.74 -10.41
C ILE A 59 -7.87 3.80 -10.00
N ILE A 60 -6.99 3.73 -11.00
CA ILE A 60 -5.53 3.74 -10.81
C ILE A 60 -4.99 5.16 -10.88
N HIS A 61 -4.11 5.46 -9.94
CA HIS A 61 -3.44 6.74 -9.76
C HIS A 61 -1.92 6.57 -9.71
N HIS A 62 -1.19 7.63 -10.02
CA HIS A 62 0.16 7.87 -9.49
C HIS A 62 0.09 8.95 -8.42
N THR A 63 1.11 9.09 -7.58
CA THR A 63 1.13 10.10 -6.52
C THR A 63 1.76 11.43 -6.96
N VAL A 64 2.52 11.45 -8.06
CA VAL A 64 3.35 12.60 -8.48
C VAL A 64 4.33 13.00 -7.37
N THR A 65 4.86 11.99 -6.69
CA THR A 65 5.92 12.15 -5.68
C THR A 65 7.16 11.41 -6.16
N PRO A 66 8.34 11.67 -5.58
CA PRO A 66 9.47 10.77 -5.76
C PRO A 66 9.09 9.32 -5.42
N SER A 67 9.62 8.38 -6.19
CA SER A 67 9.51 6.95 -5.90
C SER A 67 10.21 6.61 -4.57
N CYS A 68 9.85 5.48 -3.99
CA CYS A 68 10.41 4.97 -2.75
C CYS A 68 10.77 3.49 -2.91
N THR A 69 11.82 3.02 -2.24
CA THR A 69 12.34 1.64 -2.40
C THR A 69 12.47 0.88 -1.09
N SER A 70 12.33 1.55 0.04
CA SER A 70 12.35 0.94 1.38
C SER A 70 11.06 1.24 2.15
N PHE A 71 10.75 0.37 3.11
CA PHE A 71 9.62 0.55 4.01
C PHE A 71 9.62 1.93 4.70
N THR A 72 10.79 2.41 5.14
CA THR A 72 10.93 3.70 5.79
C THR A 72 10.62 4.87 4.85
N GLU A 73 11.11 4.82 3.61
CA GLU A 73 10.85 5.85 2.59
C GLU A 73 9.38 5.86 2.15
N CYS A 74 8.82 4.68 1.89
CA CYS A 74 7.44 4.55 1.46
C CYS A 74 6.47 4.96 2.58
N SER A 75 6.74 4.56 3.83
CA SER A 75 5.98 5.04 5.00
C SER A 75 6.10 6.56 5.18
N LYS A 76 7.27 7.15 4.94
CA LYS A 76 7.43 8.62 4.95
C LYS A 76 6.59 9.27 3.85
N SER A 77 6.60 8.72 2.64
CA SER A 77 5.80 9.19 1.52
C SER A 77 4.31 9.12 1.83
N MET A 78 3.83 8.02 2.42
CA MET A 78 2.46 7.87 2.91
C MET A 78 2.05 8.97 3.88
N ARG A 79 2.88 9.24 4.90
CA ARG A 79 2.61 10.31 5.87
C ARG A 79 2.62 11.70 5.23
N THR A 80 3.53 11.96 4.29
CA THR A 80 3.57 13.23 3.54
C THR A 80 2.31 13.42 2.70
N ILE A 81 1.89 12.40 1.95
CA ILE A 81 0.67 12.44 1.14
C ILE A 81 -0.57 12.63 2.02
N GLN A 82 -0.68 11.89 3.14
CA GLN A 82 -1.78 12.06 4.08
C GLN A 82 -1.80 13.48 4.66
N LEU A 83 -0.64 14.01 5.05
CA LEU A 83 -0.54 15.35 5.61
C LEU A 83 -0.99 16.41 4.60
N GLN A 84 -0.52 16.35 3.36
CA GLN A 84 -0.94 17.24 2.29
C GLN A 84 -2.46 17.16 2.05
N HIS A 85 -3.01 15.94 1.96
CA HIS A 85 -4.44 15.76 1.79
C HIS A 85 -5.27 16.35 2.94
N GLN A 86 -4.83 16.18 4.18
CA GLN A 86 -5.55 16.72 5.34
C GLN A 86 -5.35 18.22 5.51
N LYS A 87 -4.14 18.73 5.31
CA LYS A 87 -3.77 20.13 5.59
C LYS A 87 -4.04 21.04 4.42
N ASP A 88 -3.68 20.65 3.21
CA ASP A 88 -3.73 21.55 2.06
C ASP A 88 -5.07 21.37 1.34
N ASN A 89 -5.45 20.13 1.04
CA ASN A 89 -6.70 19.83 0.33
C ASN A 89 -7.94 19.85 1.24
N LYS A 90 -7.76 19.95 2.57
CA LYS A 90 -8.82 19.88 3.59
C LYS A 90 -9.66 18.60 3.53
N TRP A 91 -9.08 17.51 3.05
CA TRP A 91 -9.74 16.21 3.05
C TRP A 91 -9.70 15.57 4.43
N LEU A 92 -10.65 14.68 4.70
CA LEU A 92 -10.73 14.03 6.01
C LEU A 92 -9.56 13.06 6.27
N ASP A 93 -8.98 12.50 5.21
CA ASP A 93 -7.88 11.54 5.27
C ASP A 93 -7.21 11.46 3.90
N ILE A 94 -6.16 10.65 3.77
CA ILE A 94 -5.55 10.28 2.48
C ILE A 94 -6.64 9.91 1.45
N GLY A 95 -6.54 10.39 0.21
CA GLY A 95 -7.62 10.27 -0.77
C GLY A 95 -7.88 8.85 -1.28
N TYR A 96 -6.87 7.99 -1.23
CA TYR A 96 -6.88 6.63 -1.78
C TYR A 96 -7.29 5.58 -0.75
N HIS A 97 -7.71 4.41 -1.24
CA HIS A 97 -7.99 3.25 -0.38
C HIS A 97 -6.72 2.40 -0.19
N PHE A 98 -5.93 2.26 -1.25
CA PHE A 98 -4.63 1.58 -1.23
C PHE A 98 -3.58 2.43 -1.92
N VAL A 99 -2.35 2.34 -1.43
CA VAL A 99 -1.19 2.96 -2.05
C VAL A 99 -0.09 1.91 -2.15
N ILE A 100 0.51 1.74 -3.31
CA ILE A 100 1.55 0.74 -3.57
C ILE A 100 2.89 1.45 -3.62
N GLY A 101 3.83 1.02 -2.77
CA GLY A 101 5.20 1.52 -2.75
C GLY A 101 6.11 0.73 -3.69
N GLY A 102 7.21 1.34 -4.13
CA GLY A 102 8.25 0.64 -4.91
C GLY A 102 9.06 -0.35 -4.06
N ASP A 103 8.81 -0.41 -2.76
CA ASP A 103 9.30 -1.42 -1.83
C ASP A 103 8.51 -2.75 -1.89
N GLY A 104 7.51 -2.84 -2.77
CA GLY A 104 6.70 -4.06 -2.96
C GLY A 104 5.60 -4.28 -1.93
N HIS A 105 5.21 -3.23 -1.17
CA HIS A 105 4.11 -3.30 -0.21
C HIS A 105 2.86 -2.54 -0.66
N VAL A 106 1.71 -2.97 -0.12
CA VAL A 106 0.41 -2.29 -0.24
C VAL A 106 0.12 -1.59 1.09
N TYR A 107 0.12 -0.26 1.08
CA TYR A 107 -0.20 0.55 2.24
C TYR A 107 -1.69 0.83 2.33
N GLU A 108 -2.27 0.55 3.49
CA GLU A 108 -3.68 0.81 3.78
C GLU A 108 -3.94 2.32 3.88
N GLY A 109 -4.82 2.84 3.03
CA GLY A 109 -5.34 4.20 3.07
C GLY A 109 -6.69 4.26 3.78
N ARG A 110 -7.73 4.75 3.09
CA ARG A 110 -9.11 4.71 3.61
C ARG A 110 -9.63 3.27 3.63
N PRO A 111 -10.46 2.91 4.64
CA PRO A 111 -11.07 1.59 4.70
C PRO A 111 -11.93 1.28 3.46
N TRP A 112 -11.97 0.00 3.06
CA TRP A 112 -12.72 -0.49 1.90
C TRP A 112 -14.18 -0.01 1.79
N TYR A 113 -14.85 0.17 2.93
CA TYR A 113 -16.28 0.49 3.03
C TYR A 113 -16.55 2.00 3.21
N LYS A 114 -15.52 2.84 3.07
CA LYS A 114 -15.61 4.30 3.21
C LYS A 114 -15.35 4.98 1.86
N VAL A 115 -16.02 6.11 1.63
CA VAL A 115 -15.90 6.90 0.41
C VAL A 115 -14.49 7.50 0.31
N GLY A 116 -13.87 7.35 -0.87
CA GLY A 116 -12.57 7.95 -1.22
C GLY A 116 -12.61 9.48 -1.38
N ALA A 117 -11.47 10.08 -1.67
CA ALA A 117 -11.38 11.46 -2.17
C ALA A 117 -10.45 11.58 -3.40
N HIS A 118 -10.19 10.46 -4.09
CA HIS A 118 -9.20 10.36 -5.15
C HIS A 118 -9.72 10.75 -6.54
N THR A 119 -11.02 10.59 -6.83
CA THR A 119 -11.58 10.87 -8.16
C THR A 119 -12.96 11.51 -8.04
N LYS A 120 -13.05 12.78 -8.42
CA LYS A 120 -14.30 13.53 -8.40
C LYS A 120 -15.37 12.77 -9.20
N TYR A 121 -16.62 12.82 -8.71
CA TYR A 121 -17.79 12.10 -9.25
C TYR A 121 -17.76 10.56 -9.14
N HIS A 122 -16.61 9.95 -8.87
CA HIS A 122 -16.46 8.49 -8.81
C HIS A 122 -16.16 7.95 -7.41
N ASN A 123 -15.77 8.80 -6.45
CA ASN A 123 -15.44 8.39 -5.07
C ASN A 123 -16.46 7.48 -4.38
N LYS A 124 -17.76 7.60 -4.70
CA LYS A 124 -18.85 6.78 -4.12
C LYS A 124 -19.08 5.44 -4.84
N LYS A 125 -18.34 5.18 -5.92
CA LYS A 125 -18.50 4.05 -6.83
C LYS A 125 -17.17 3.39 -7.19
N SER A 126 -16.09 3.69 -6.46
CA SER A 126 -14.76 3.20 -6.80
C SER A 126 -13.87 2.95 -5.60
N ILE A 127 -12.98 1.97 -5.74
CA ILE A 127 -11.74 1.85 -4.96
C ILE A 127 -10.63 2.58 -5.72
N GLY A 128 -9.90 3.43 -5.02
CA GLY A 128 -8.75 4.17 -5.54
C GLY A 128 -7.46 3.51 -5.11
N ILE A 129 -6.62 3.16 -6.08
CA ILE A 129 -5.29 2.58 -5.87
C ILE A 129 -4.27 3.56 -6.46
N ALA A 130 -3.34 4.05 -5.64
CA ALA A 130 -2.24 4.90 -6.12
C ALA A 130 -0.92 4.14 -6.10
N LEU A 131 -0.02 4.44 -7.04
CA LEU A 131 1.35 3.96 -7.03
C LEU A 131 2.27 5.14 -6.67
N ILE A 132 3.16 4.95 -5.69
CA ILE A 132 4.11 5.98 -5.26
C ILE A 132 5.14 6.20 -6.37
N GLY A 133 5.11 7.38 -6.98
CA GLY A 133 6.00 7.75 -8.08
C GLY A 133 5.37 8.74 -9.05
N ASP A 134 6.14 9.09 -10.07
CA ASP A 134 5.70 9.81 -11.27
C ASP A 134 5.94 8.91 -12.49
N PHE A 135 4.85 8.43 -13.06
CA PHE A 135 4.84 7.51 -14.21
C PHE A 135 4.38 8.17 -15.52
N ASP A 136 4.64 9.47 -15.68
CA ASP A 136 4.47 10.13 -16.97
C ASP A 136 5.41 9.53 -18.03
N LYS A 137 6.70 9.40 -17.71
CA LYS A 137 7.73 8.96 -18.68
C LYS A 137 8.17 7.51 -18.50
N GLU A 138 8.29 7.07 -17.25
CA GLU A 138 8.79 5.74 -16.91
C GLU A 138 7.67 4.89 -16.32
N ALA A 139 7.67 3.59 -16.65
CA ALA A 139 6.70 2.67 -16.10
C ALA A 139 7.04 2.33 -14.64
N PRO A 140 6.04 2.01 -13.79
CA PRO A 140 6.31 1.44 -12.48
C PRO A 140 7.05 0.11 -12.59
N ASP A 141 7.74 -0.25 -11.51
CA ASP A 141 8.32 -1.58 -11.38
C ASP A 141 7.21 -2.65 -11.51
N PRO A 142 7.42 -3.74 -12.28
CA PRO A 142 6.42 -4.79 -12.44
C PRO A 142 5.89 -5.37 -11.11
N SER A 143 6.72 -5.42 -10.07
CA SER A 143 6.31 -5.90 -8.75
C SER A 143 5.20 -5.06 -8.13
N MET A 144 5.14 -3.76 -8.42
CA MET A 144 4.03 -2.89 -7.98
C MET A 144 2.73 -3.27 -8.69
N LEU A 145 2.81 -3.59 -9.98
CA LEU A 145 1.64 -3.93 -10.81
C LEU A 145 1.03 -5.28 -10.40
N ASP A 146 1.86 -6.24 -9.99
CA ASP A 146 1.45 -7.58 -9.54
C ASP A 146 0.59 -7.58 -8.27
N LEU A 147 0.57 -6.47 -7.52
CA LEU A 147 -0.22 -6.31 -6.31
C LEU A 147 -1.67 -5.87 -6.60
N ILE A 148 -1.92 -5.22 -7.74
CA ILE A 148 -3.25 -4.70 -8.10
C ILE A 148 -4.29 -5.83 -8.25
N PRO A 149 -3.99 -6.96 -8.93
CA PRO A 149 -4.90 -8.10 -8.97
C PRO A 149 -5.20 -8.67 -7.58
N LYS A 150 -4.22 -8.70 -6.65
CA LYS A 150 -4.42 -9.22 -5.28
C LYS A 150 -5.42 -8.37 -4.51
N ILE A 151 -5.29 -7.04 -4.62
CA ILE A 151 -6.25 -6.07 -4.07
C ILE A 151 -7.63 -6.32 -4.67
N ALA A 152 -7.72 -6.39 -6.00
CA ALA A 152 -8.99 -6.54 -6.70
C ALA A 152 -9.74 -7.83 -6.34
N TRP A 153 -9.05 -8.97 -6.33
CA TRP A 153 -9.66 -10.25 -5.98
C TRP A 153 -10.09 -10.32 -4.52
N CYS A 154 -9.29 -9.80 -3.59
CA CYS A 154 -9.70 -9.71 -2.19
C CYS A 154 -10.93 -8.80 -2.00
N GLY A 155 -11.02 -7.69 -2.73
CA GLY A 155 -12.19 -6.83 -2.68
C GLY A 155 -13.46 -7.50 -3.24
N VAL A 156 -13.35 -8.34 -4.28
CA VAL A 156 -14.48 -9.13 -4.80
C VAL A 156 -14.91 -10.21 -3.80
N GLU A 157 -13.95 -10.95 -3.24
CA GLU A 157 -14.20 -11.99 -2.23
C GLU A 157 -14.89 -11.42 -1.00
N LYS A 158 -14.38 -10.31 -0.47
CA LYS A 158 -14.98 -9.61 0.66
C LYS A 158 -16.28 -8.90 0.31
N GLY A 159 -16.65 -8.81 -0.96
CA GLY A 159 -17.88 -8.15 -1.41
C GLY A 159 -17.84 -6.63 -1.43
N TYR A 160 -16.66 -6.01 -1.34
CA TYR A 160 -16.49 -4.56 -1.52
C TYR A 160 -16.43 -4.15 -3.00
N LEU A 161 -16.02 -5.06 -3.88
CA LEU A 161 -16.03 -4.88 -5.34
C LEU A 161 -17.08 -5.81 -5.96
N ARG A 162 -17.78 -5.30 -6.98
CA ARG A 162 -18.62 -6.16 -7.82
C ARG A 162 -17.77 -7.15 -8.60
N SER A 163 -18.26 -8.36 -8.87
CA SER A 163 -17.52 -9.36 -9.66
C SER A 163 -17.25 -8.92 -11.11
N ASP A 164 -18.05 -8.01 -11.66
CA ASP A 164 -17.95 -7.44 -13.01
C ASP A 164 -17.22 -6.09 -13.07
N PHE A 165 -16.52 -5.70 -11.98
CA PHE A 165 -15.82 -4.42 -11.86
C PHE A 165 -14.91 -4.10 -13.06
N LYS A 166 -14.73 -2.80 -13.32
CA LYS A 166 -13.83 -2.27 -14.35
C LYS A 166 -12.59 -1.67 -13.71
N VAL A 167 -11.47 -1.73 -14.42
CA VAL A 167 -10.24 -1.03 -14.04
C VAL A 167 -10.01 0.09 -15.03
N ILE A 168 -9.93 1.32 -14.54
CA ILE A 168 -9.71 2.52 -15.34
C ILE A 168 -8.62 3.37 -14.71
N ALA A 169 -8.06 4.30 -15.48
CA ALA A 169 -7.12 5.30 -15.00
C ALA A 169 -7.84 6.53 -14.43
N HIS A 170 -7.17 7.36 -13.65
CA HIS A 170 -7.78 8.61 -13.17
C HIS A 170 -8.23 9.51 -14.32
N ARG A 171 -7.42 9.66 -15.38
CA ARG A 171 -7.74 10.43 -16.59
C ARG A 171 -8.96 9.95 -17.37
N ASP A 172 -9.37 8.70 -17.15
CA ASP A 172 -10.59 8.12 -17.74
C ASP A 172 -11.86 8.58 -17.00
N ALA A 173 -11.72 9.14 -15.80
CA ALA A 173 -12.81 9.48 -14.88
C ALA A 173 -12.72 10.89 -14.29
N TYR A 174 -11.63 11.63 -14.55
CA TYR A 174 -11.51 13.06 -14.28
C TYR A 174 -10.52 13.76 -15.25
N CYS A 175 -10.53 15.09 -15.27
CA CYS A 175 -9.61 15.92 -16.08
C CYS A 175 -8.23 16.00 -15.42
N THR A 176 -7.34 15.10 -15.81
CA THR A 176 -5.99 15.01 -15.25
C THR A 176 -5.09 14.19 -16.18
N THR A 177 -3.78 14.34 -16.05
CA THR A 177 -2.79 13.43 -16.65
C THR A 177 -2.57 12.18 -15.80
N CYS A 178 -3.05 12.11 -14.56
CA CYS A 178 -2.91 10.93 -13.71
C CYS A 178 -3.52 9.67 -14.38
N PRO A 179 -2.88 8.49 -14.35
CA PRO A 179 -1.70 8.09 -13.58
C PRO A 179 -0.37 8.21 -14.33
N GLY A 180 -0.32 9.07 -15.33
CA GLY A 180 0.82 9.27 -16.22
C GLY A 180 0.84 8.37 -17.46
N ASP A 181 1.49 8.84 -18.53
CA ASP A 181 1.39 8.23 -19.86
C ASP A 181 1.98 6.83 -19.92
N ALA A 182 3.12 6.59 -19.28
CA ALA A 182 3.77 5.29 -19.28
C ALA A 182 2.92 4.24 -18.55
N LEU A 183 2.39 4.57 -17.36
CA LEU A 183 1.48 3.69 -16.63
C LEU A 183 0.13 3.52 -17.35
N TYR A 184 -0.42 4.59 -17.92
CA TYR A 184 -1.68 4.51 -18.66
C TYR A 184 -1.58 3.58 -19.88
N LYS A 185 -0.45 3.57 -20.59
CA LYS A 185 -0.19 2.65 -21.70
C LYS A 185 -0.34 1.19 -21.27
N ILE A 186 0.10 0.85 -20.06
CA ILE A 186 0.00 -0.50 -19.49
C ILE A 186 -1.44 -0.81 -19.07
N ILE A 187 -2.10 0.10 -18.33
CA ILE A 187 -3.47 -0.12 -17.82
C ILE A 187 -4.44 -0.47 -18.96
N LYS A 188 -4.30 0.18 -20.12
CA LYS A 188 -5.14 -0.08 -21.30
C LYS A 188 -5.06 -1.50 -21.84
N THR A 189 -4.02 -2.25 -21.51
CA THR A 189 -3.87 -3.66 -21.95
C THR A 189 -4.50 -4.66 -20.98
N TRP A 190 -5.02 -4.21 -19.83
CA TRP A 190 -5.55 -5.11 -18.82
C TRP A 190 -6.92 -5.69 -19.19
N PRO A 191 -7.23 -6.96 -18.82
CA PRO A 191 -8.47 -7.64 -19.21
C PRO A 191 -9.77 -6.93 -18.79
N ARG A 192 -9.73 -6.13 -17.72
CA ARG A 192 -10.89 -5.41 -17.16
C ARG A 192 -10.91 -3.92 -17.53
N PHE A 193 -10.03 -3.49 -18.43
CA PHE A 193 -10.12 -2.16 -19.02
C PHE A 193 -11.32 -2.11 -19.98
N PRO A 194 -12.26 -1.15 -19.83
CA PRO A 194 -13.46 -1.11 -20.65
C PRO A 194 -13.15 -0.65 -22.08
N LYS A 195 -13.79 -1.28 -23.08
CA LYS A 195 -13.67 -0.88 -24.50
C LYS A 195 -14.18 0.54 -24.78
N LYS A 196 -15.17 0.98 -24.00
CA LYS A 196 -15.67 2.35 -23.99
C LYS A 196 -15.49 2.86 -22.57
N VAL A 197 -14.60 3.82 -22.40
CA VAL A 197 -14.45 4.52 -21.14
C VAL A 197 -15.71 5.36 -20.92
N PRO A 198 -16.36 5.29 -19.75
CA PRO A 198 -17.47 6.17 -19.45
C PRO A 198 -16.94 7.60 -19.22
N ILE A 199 -16.75 8.35 -20.31
CA ILE A 199 -16.58 9.81 -20.27
C ILE A 199 -17.82 10.50 -20.86
N PRO A 200 -18.94 10.66 -20.12
CA PRO A 200 -20.00 11.54 -20.60
C PRO A 200 -20.42 12.64 -19.62
N SER A 201 -19.86 12.72 -18.41
CA SER A 201 -20.46 13.54 -17.33
C SER A 201 -19.71 14.81 -16.94
N TYR A 202 -18.51 15.07 -17.46
CA TYR A 202 -17.80 16.33 -17.19
C TYR A 202 -16.97 16.76 -18.40
N THR A 203 -17.06 18.04 -18.77
CA THR A 203 -16.20 18.69 -19.75
C THR A 203 -14.91 19.11 -19.06
N CYS A 204 -13.78 18.79 -19.68
CA CYS A 204 -12.50 19.32 -19.26
C CYS A 204 -12.32 20.69 -19.90
N ASP A 205 -12.53 21.75 -19.13
CA ASP A 205 -12.05 23.07 -19.53
C ASP A 205 -10.53 22.98 -19.48
N VAL A 206 -9.92 22.95 -20.66
CA VAL A 206 -8.46 23.00 -20.80
C VAL A 206 -8.06 24.43 -20.49
N THR A 207 -7.90 24.76 -19.21
CA THR A 207 -7.23 26.00 -18.83
C THR A 207 -5.76 25.80 -19.15
N GLU A 208 -5.27 26.38 -20.24
CA GLU A 208 -3.84 26.44 -20.54
C GLU A 208 -3.11 26.94 -19.29
N ALA A 209 -2.14 26.17 -18.81
CA ALA A 209 -1.30 26.57 -17.70
C ALA A 209 -0.59 27.88 -18.10
N PRO A 210 -0.63 28.95 -17.28
CA PRO A 210 0.07 30.17 -17.60
C PRO A 210 1.57 29.83 -17.72
N THR A 211 2.14 30.11 -18.88
CA THR A 211 3.59 30.01 -19.10
C THR A 211 4.22 31.15 -18.32
N THR A 212 4.60 30.90 -17.07
CA THR A 212 5.38 31.84 -16.28
C THR A 212 6.79 31.86 -16.84
N GLU A 213 7.12 32.89 -17.63
CA GLU A 213 8.50 33.19 -17.99
C GLU A 213 9.33 33.36 -16.71
N ALA A 214 10.40 32.58 -16.57
CA ALA A 214 11.31 32.69 -15.45
C ALA A 214 12.01 34.06 -15.49
N ALA A 215 11.70 34.91 -14.51
CA ALA A 215 12.40 36.18 -14.32
C ALA A 215 13.89 35.89 -14.02
N THR A 216 14.78 36.36 -14.89
CA THR A 216 16.22 36.31 -14.69
C THR A 216 16.61 37.43 -13.73
N THR A 217 16.71 37.12 -12.44
CA THR A 217 17.26 38.04 -11.44
C THR A 217 18.79 37.95 -11.47
N ALA A 218 19.46 39.07 -11.76
CA ALA A 218 20.91 39.19 -11.68
C ALA A 218 21.39 38.94 -10.23
N ALA A 219 22.43 38.13 -10.08
CA ALA A 219 23.03 37.82 -8.78
C ALA A 219 23.64 39.09 -8.14
N PRO A 220 23.49 39.30 -6.82
CA PRO A 220 24.13 40.42 -6.14
C PRO A 220 25.63 40.16 -5.95
N THR A 221 26.45 41.15 -6.30
CA THR A 221 27.89 41.17 -6.02
C THR A 221 28.10 41.59 -4.57
N THR A 222 28.61 40.68 -3.73
CA THR A 222 28.96 40.97 -2.33
C THR A 222 30.45 41.30 -2.23
N GLU A 223 30.79 42.50 -1.76
CA GLU A 223 32.17 42.84 -1.39
C GLU A 223 32.63 42.08 -0.15
N ALA A 224 33.86 41.56 -0.18
CA ALA A 224 34.46 40.78 0.90
C ALA A 224 34.89 41.69 2.08
N PRO A 225 34.65 41.30 3.35
CA PRO A 225 35.10 42.08 4.48
C PRO A 225 36.61 41.88 4.73
N THR A 226 37.33 42.97 4.97
CA THR A 226 38.72 42.96 5.42
C THR A 226 38.77 42.64 6.93
N THR A 227 39.30 41.47 7.30
CA THR A 227 39.48 41.06 8.70
C THR A 227 40.84 41.50 9.23
N ALA A 228 40.86 42.26 10.33
CA ALA A 228 42.08 42.55 11.09
C ALA A 228 42.53 41.32 11.88
N ALA A 229 43.83 41.00 11.82
CA ALA A 229 44.43 39.86 12.50
C ALA A 229 44.45 40.06 14.02
N LEU A 230 43.89 39.09 14.75
CA LEU A 230 44.00 39.00 16.21
C LEU A 230 45.21 38.15 16.60
N THR A 231 46.08 38.68 17.44
CA THR A 231 47.20 37.99 18.07
C THR A 231 46.68 37.17 19.26
N THR A 232 46.74 35.84 19.16
CA THR A 232 46.39 34.92 20.26
C THR A 232 47.67 34.40 20.92
N ALA A 233 47.78 34.56 22.24
CA ALA A 233 48.85 33.97 23.03
C ALA A 233 48.71 32.44 23.10
N ALA A 234 49.84 31.72 23.02
CA ALA A 234 49.88 30.26 23.02
C ALA A 234 49.40 29.65 24.36
N PRO A 235 48.68 28.52 24.33
CA PRO A 235 48.24 27.85 25.56
C PRO A 235 49.37 27.00 26.16
N THR A 236 49.57 27.13 27.47
CA THR A 236 50.45 26.26 28.27
C THR A 236 49.74 24.94 28.56
N THR A 237 50.24 23.84 28.01
CA THR A 237 49.72 22.48 28.22
C THR A 237 50.19 21.91 29.57
N ALA A 238 49.26 21.50 30.43
CA ALA A 238 49.56 20.61 31.55
C ALA A 238 49.45 19.15 31.09
N ALA A 239 50.46 18.33 31.41
CA ALA A 239 50.54 16.93 31.03
C ALA A 239 49.47 16.07 31.76
N PRO A 240 48.89 15.03 31.12
CA PRO A 240 47.94 14.15 31.78
C PRO A 240 48.65 13.10 32.65
N THR A 241 48.28 13.04 33.92
CA THR A 241 48.66 11.96 34.84
C THR A 241 47.78 10.74 34.56
N THR A 242 48.37 9.64 34.11
CA THR A 242 47.68 8.37 33.83
C THR A 242 47.58 7.55 35.10
N ALA A 243 46.36 7.15 35.49
CA ALA A 243 46.16 6.11 36.52
C ALA A 243 46.14 4.73 35.85
N ALA A 244 46.88 3.77 36.42
CA ALA A 244 46.96 2.40 35.94
C ALA A 244 45.64 1.62 36.17
N PRO A 245 45.26 0.68 35.29
CA PRO A 245 44.06 -0.13 35.49
C PRO A 245 44.31 -1.26 36.50
N THR A 246 43.50 -1.32 37.56
CA THR A 246 43.44 -2.46 38.47
C THR A 246 42.51 -3.52 37.89
N THR A 247 43.06 -4.69 37.53
CA THR A 247 42.29 -5.85 37.05
C THR A 247 41.86 -6.69 38.24
N ALA A 248 40.56 -6.88 38.45
CA ALA A 248 40.03 -7.91 39.34
C ALA A 248 39.70 -9.18 38.53
N ALA A 249 40.18 -10.33 38.99
CA ALA A 249 40.00 -11.63 38.34
C ALA A 249 38.54 -12.12 38.40
N PRO A 250 38.09 -12.97 37.44
CA PRO A 250 36.76 -13.56 37.47
C PRO A 250 36.68 -14.68 38.52
N THR A 251 35.68 -14.60 39.39
CA THR A 251 35.31 -15.67 40.33
C THR A 251 34.33 -16.62 39.66
N THR A 252 34.73 -17.88 39.47
CA THR A 252 33.89 -18.96 38.95
C THR A 252 33.07 -19.58 40.09
N GLU A 253 31.75 -19.47 40.06
CA GLU A 253 30.87 -20.27 40.92
C GLU A 253 30.50 -21.59 40.23
N ALA A 254 30.68 -22.70 40.94
CA ALA A 254 30.30 -24.05 40.51
C ALA A 254 28.78 -24.27 40.70
N PRO A 255 28.12 -25.09 39.86
CA PRO A 255 26.69 -25.34 40.00
C PRO A 255 26.40 -26.29 41.16
N THR A 256 25.60 -25.82 42.12
CA THR A 256 25.02 -26.63 43.19
C THR A 256 23.79 -27.39 42.67
N THR A 257 23.91 -28.70 42.53
CA THR A 257 22.80 -29.62 42.21
C THR A 257 21.94 -29.85 43.46
N LEU A 258 20.66 -29.50 43.41
CA LEU A 258 19.66 -29.98 44.36
C LEU A 258 18.69 -30.92 43.63
N ALA A 259 18.61 -32.14 44.13
CA ALA A 259 17.72 -33.20 43.66
C ALA A 259 16.26 -32.89 44.02
N PRO A 260 15.28 -33.18 43.13
CA PRO A 260 13.88 -33.31 43.53
C PRO A 260 13.59 -34.77 43.89
N THR A 261 13.26 -34.99 45.16
CA THR A 261 12.52 -36.15 45.64
C THR A 261 11.03 -35.85 45.43
N GLU A 262 10.36 -36.56 44.53
CA GLU A 262 9.02 -37.16 44.71
C GLU A 262 8.51 -37.79 43.40
N ALA A 263 7.89 -38.96 43.55
CA ALA A 263 7.49 -39.87 42.50
C ALA A 263 6.23 -39.43 41.74
N PRO A 264 6.05 -39.91 40.50
CA PRO A 264 4.70 -40.27 40.06
C PRO A 264 4.63 -41.69 39.50
N THR A 265 3.49 -42.30 39.81
CA THR A 265 3.01 -43.63 39.50
C THR A 265 3.05 -43.95 38.00
N THR A 266 3.41 -45.20 37.72
CA THR A 266 3.40 -45.90 36.43
C THR A 266 2.05 -45.82 35.70
N SER A 267 2.07 -45.46 34.41
CA SER A 267 1.16 -46.02 33.42
C SER A 267 1.84 -46.14 32.06
N ILE A 268 1.48 -47.18 31.35
CA ILE A 268 2.24 -47.85 30.29
C ILE A 268 1.69 -47.40 28.94
N ALA A 269 2.55 -47.01 27.99
CA ALA A 269 2.24 -47.10 26.57
C ALA A 269 3.54 -47.09 25.75
N ALA A 270 3.78 -48.20 25.04
CA ALA A 270 4.87 -48.36 24.10
C ALA A 270 4.71 -47.38 22.91
N THR A 271 5.79 -46.78 22.44
CA THR A 271 5.82 -46.12 21.13
C THR A 271 7.11 -46.47 20.39
N GLU A 272 6.93 -46.78 19.11
CA GLU A 272 7.89 -47.39 18.20
C GLU A 272 9.07 -46.50 17.80
N LYS A 273 10.13 -47.17 17.34
CA LYS A 273 11.40 -46.63 16.82
C LYS A 273 11.17 -45.75 15.57
N PRO A 274 11.80 -44.56 15.43
CA PRO A 274 11.71 -43.80 14.19
C PRO A 274 12.52 -44.46 13.09
N LYS A 275 11.89 -44.64 11.92
CA LYS A 275 12.53 -45.06 10.67
C LYS A 275 13.11 -43.84 9.97
N GLU A 276 14.43 -43.77 9.94
CA GLU A 276 15.21 -42.81 9.15
C GLU A 276 14.90 -42.97 7.65
N THR A 277 14.51 -41.90 6.98
CA THR A 277 14.36 -41.87 5.52
C THR A 277 15.19 -40.73 4.93
N ALA A 278 16.07 -41.10 4.01
CA ALA A 278 17.02 -40.23 3.32
C ALA A 278 16.35 -39.16 2.44
N PRO A 279 17.01 -38.02 2.19
CA PRO A 279 16.44 -36.95 1.36
C PRO A 279 16.43 -37.33 -0.12
N LYS A 280 15.30 -37.11 -0.80
CA LYS A 280 15.17 -37.24 -2.26
C LYS A 280 15.70 -36.00 -2.98
N PRO A 281 16.28 -36.15 -4.20
CA PRO A 281 16.93 -35.06 -4.91
C PRO A 281 15.94 -34.05 -5.48
N ILE A 282 16.31 -32.77 -5.38
CA ILE A 282 15.61 -31.63 -5.98
C ILE A 282 15.76 -31.72 -7.50
N THR A 283 14.64 -31.84 -8.21
CA THR A 283 14.62 -31.82 -9.68
C THR A 283 13.82 -30.62 -10.17
N LYS A 284 14.52 -29.74 -10.90
CA LYS A 284 14.10 -28.70 -11.87
C LYS A 284 12.69 -28.11 -11.77
N ILE A 285 12.66 -26.78 -11.54
CA ILE A 285 11.51 -25.89 -11.75
C ILE A 285 11.07 -25.96 -13.22
N VAL A 286 9.87 -26.49 -13.45
CA VAL A 286 9.16 -26.41 -14.73
C VAL A 286 8.22 -25.21 -14.64
N TYR A 287 8.34 -24.29 -15.61
CA TYR A 287 7.40 -23.18 -15.78
C TYR A 287 5.99 -23.74 -15.97
N VAL A 288 5.07 -23.43 -15.05
CA VAL A 288 3.65 -23.76 -15.19
C VAL A 288 3.01 -22.71 -16.11
N VAL A 289 2.76 -23.11 -17.35
CA VAL A 289 1.87 -22.40 -18.28
C VAL A 289 0.43 -22.72 -17.86
N PHE A 290 -0.35 -21.70 -17.52
CA PHE A 290 -1.78 -21.84 -17.22
C PHE A 290 -2.56 -22.27 -18.47
N PRO A 291 -3.50 -23.24 -18.38
CA PRO A 291 -4.28 -23.66 -19.53
C PRO A 291 -5.34 -22.61 -19.88
N GLN A 292 -5.35 -22.17 -21.15
CA GLN A 292 -6.48 -21.48 -21.75
C GLN A 292 -7.70 -22.40 -21.74
N GLN A 293 -8.76 -22.03 -21.03
CA GLN A 293 -10.05 -22.68 -21.18
C GLN A 293 -10.68 -22.23 -22.50
N GLN A 294 -10.83 -23.18 -23.42
CA GLN A 294 -11.62 -23.03 -24.63
C GLN A 294 -13.10 -22.84 -24.25
N GLN A 295 -13.64 -21.65 -24.52
CA GLN A 295 -15.07 -21.43 -24.55
C GLN A 295 -15.62 -22.11 -25.80
N LYS A 296 -16.25 -23.28 -25.61
CA LYS A 296 -17.09 -23.91 -26.64
C LYS A 296 -18.27 -22.98 -26.95
N TYR A 297 -18.35 -22.55 -28.20
CA TYR A 297 -19.50 -21.90 -28.80
C TYR A 297 -20.74 -22.82 -28.71
N LEU A 298 -21.82 -22.31 -28.14
CA LEU A 298 -23.19 -22.80 -28.37
C LEU A 298 -23.83 -21.91 -29.45
N PRO A 299 -24.53 -22.47 -30.45
CA PRO A 299 -25.06 -21.69 -31.56
C PRO A 299 -26.25 -20.85 -31.14
N GLN A 300 -26.31 -19.61 -31.65
CA GLN A 300 -27.45 -18.72 -31.53
C GLN A 300 -28.68 -19.34 -32.21
N GLN A 301 -29.75 -19.57 -31.45
CA GLN A 301 -31.08 -19.72 -32.01
C GLN A 301 -31.59 -18.34 -32.44
N LYS A 302 -31.87 -18.20 -33.74
CA LYS A 302 -32.58 -17.09 -34.33
C LYS A 302 -34.04 -17.12 -33.86
N TYR A 303 -34.52 -16.03 -33.28
CA TYR A 303 -35.95 -15.73 -33.27
C TYR A 303 -36.25 -14.85 -34.49
N GLN A 304 -37.08 -15.38 -35.39
CA GLN A 304 -37.98 -14.60 -36.23
C GLN A 304 -39.25 -14.30 -35.45
#